data_AF-A0A3B8WW78-F1
#
_entry.id   AF-A0A3B8WW78-F1
#
_cell.length_a   1.000
_cell.length_b   1.000
_cell.length_c   1.000
_cell.angle_alpha   90.00
_cell.angle_beta   90.00
_cell.angle_gamma   90.00
#
_symmetry.space_group_name_H-M   'P 1'
#
loop_
_entity.id
_entity.type
_entity.pdbx_description
1 polymer ?
#
loop_
_entity_poly.entity_id
_entity_poly.type
_entity_poly.pdbx_seq_one_letter_code
_entity_poly.pdbx_strand_id
1 'polypeptide(L)'
;MRLGSKWIATIVLLVIVAGAIWRWSNREAIAVEVYTVSRGEVLSTVANTRAGTVKACDRARLSPNASGQVTRLNVSEGSRVEQGDVLMELWHEDLDAQLKLAREQAASAMQRAKATCVRADTAR
;
A
#
# COMPACT_ATOMS: atom_id res chain seq x y z
N MET A 1 -59.06 74.74 -55.90
CA MET A 1 -59.01 73.84 -54.72
C MET A 1 -57.60 73.27 -54.60
N ARG A 2 -56.89 73.55 -53.51
CA ARG A 2 -55.45 73.26 -53.31
C ARG A 2 -55.21 71.76 -53.06
N LEU A 3 -55.20 70.94 -54.12
CA LEU A 3 -55.03 69.47 -54.01
C LEU A 3 -53.57 68.97 -54.08
N GLY A 4 -52.61 69.79 -54.55
CA GLY A 4 -51.22 69.35 -54.75
C GLY A 4 -50.37 69.24 -53.47
N SER A 5 -50.52 70.16 -52.52
CA SER A 5 -49.67 70.20 -51.31
C SER A 5 -50.03 69.10 -50.29
N LYS A 6 -51.30 68.70 -50.21
CA LYS A 6 -51.77 67.69 -49.24
C LYS A 6 -51.25 66.29 -49.57
N TRP A 7 -51.21 65.90 -50.85
CA TRP A 7 -50.73 64.59 -51.29
C TRP A 7 -49.21 64.44 -51.13
N ILE A 8 -48.46 65.50 -51.38
CA ILE A 8 -47.00 65.52 -51.15
C ILE A 8 -46.71 65.34 -49.65
N ALA A 9 -47.47 66.01 -48.78
CA ALA A 9 -47.33 65.86 -47.33
C ALA A 9 -47.64 64.43 -46.84
N THR A 10 -48.66 63.75 -47.39
CA THR A 10 -48.97 62.36 -47.02
C THR A 10 -47.90 61.38 -47.48
N ILE A 11 -47.34 61.56 -48.68
CA ILE A 11 -46.26 60.70 -49.19
C ILE A 11 -45.01 60.87 -48.35
N VAL A 12 -44.64 62.10 -48.00
CA VAL A 12 -43.49 62.37 -47.12
C VAL A 12 -43.71 61.72 -45.74
N LEU A 13 -44.92 61.83 -45.18
CA LEU A 13 -45.24 61.17 -43.91
C LEU A 13 -45.12 59.63 -44.00
N LEU A 14 -45.61 59.03 -45.09
CA LEU A 14 -45.51 57.58 -45.32
C LEU A 14 -44.06 57.11 -45.45
N VAL A 15 -43.21 57.87 -46.14
CA VAL A 15 -41.78 57.57 -46.28
C VAL A 15 -41.07 57.66 -44.93
N ILE A 16 -41.40 58.67 -44.11
CA ILE A 16 -40.85 58.81 -42.76
C ILE A 16 -41.27 57.63 -41.88
N VAL A 17 -42.54 57.23 -41.92
CA VAL A 17 -43.06 56.11 -41.14
C VAL A 17 -42.43 54.78 -41.59
N ALA A 18 -42.32 54.54 -42.90
CA ALA A 18 -41.68 53.35 -43.44
C ALA A 18 -40.19 53.28 -43.06
N GLY A 19 -39.47 54.41 -43.14
CA GLY A 19 -38.07 54.51 -42.70
C GLY A 19 -37.91 54.28 -41.20
N ALA A 20 -38.85 54.77 -40.38
CA ALA A 20 -38.85 54.54 -38.94
C ALA A 20 -39.09 53.07 -38.58
N ILE A 21 -40.02 52.41 -39.25
CA ILE A 21 -40.32 50.98 -39.05
C ILE A 21 -39.11 50.11 -39.45
N TRP A 22 -38.49 50.40 -40.60
CA TRP A 22 -37.32 49.66 -41.07
C TRP A 22 -36.14 49.77 -40.10
N ARG A 23 -35.88 50.97 -39.57
CA ARG A 23 -34.81 51.19 -38.58
C ARG A 23 -35.09 50.52 -37.23
N TRP A 24 -36.35 50.36 -36.85
CA TRP A 24 -36.71 49.66 -35.61
C TRP A 24 -36.63 48.14 -35.78
N SER A 25 -37.01 47.62 -36.96
CA SER A 25 -36.94 46.18 -37.24
C SER A 25 -35.50 45.66 -37.36
N ASN A 26 -34.56 46.51 -37.76
CA ASN A 26 -33.17 46.11 -38.02
C ASN A 26 -32.23 46.30 -36.81
N ARG A 27 -32.74 46.18 -35.58
CA ARG A 27 -31.88 46.19 -34.39
C ARG A 27 -30.96 44.97 -34.44
N GLU A 28 -29.67 45.23 -34.62
CA GLU A 28 -28.61 44.23 -34.79
C GLU A 28 -28.65 43.19 -33.66
N ALA A 29 -28.72 41.92 -34.05
CA ALA A 29 -28.65 40.81 -33.10
C ALA A 29 -27.28 40.81 -32.43
N ILE A 30 -27.26 40.74 -31.10
CA ILE A 30 -26.02 40.74 -30.31
C ILE A 30 -25.29 39.43 -30.63
N ALA A 31 -24.11 39.54 -31.25
CA ALA A 31 -23.27 38.39 -31.52
C ALA A 31 -22.73 37.82 -30.21
N VAL A 32 -23.00 36.54 -29.96
CA VAL A 32 -22.46 35.79 -28.81
C VAL A 32 -21.57 34.68 -29.30
N GLU A 33 -20.49 34.43 -28.56
CA GLU A 33 -19.57 33.35 -28.83
C GLU A 33 -20.14 32.04 -28.27
N VAL A 34 -20.23 31.03 -29.12
CA VAL A 34 -20.73 29.69 -28.73
C VAL A 34 -19.64 28.66 -28.95
N TYR A 35 -19.54 27.74 -28.00
CA TYR A 35 -18.63 26.62 -28.06
C TYR A 35 -19.42 25.32 -28.18
N THR A 36 -18.97 24.43 -29.06
CA THR A 36 -19.52 23.09 -29.18
C THR A 36 -18.85 22.17 -28.17
N VAL A 37 -19.64 21.53 -27.31
CA VAL A 37 -19.14 20.59 -26.31
C VAL A 37 -19.42 19.15 -26.76
N SER A 38 -18.43 18.28 -26.59
CA SER A 38 -18.54 16.85 -26.85
C SER A 38 -18.38 16.06 -25.56
N ARG A 39 -19.00 14.87 -25.48
CA ARG A 39 -18.80 13.96 -24.36
C ARG A 39 -17.42 13.31 -24.48
N GLY A 40 -16.65 13.34 -23.39
CA GLY A 40 -15.40 12.61 -23.23
C GLY A 40 -15.37 11.93 -21.85
N GLU A 41 -14.58 10.88 -21.72
CA GLU A 41 -14.42 10.18 -20.45
C GLU A 41 -13.61 11.05 -19.49
N VAL A 42 -14.20 11.43 -18.36
CA VAL A 42 -13.50 12.18 -17.30
C VAL A 42 -12.96 11.16 -16.30
N LEU A 43 -11.68 10.81 -16.44
CA LEU A 43 -10.99 9.96 -15.48
C LEU A 43 -10.63 10.79 -14.24
N SER A 44 -11.37 10.59 -13.15
CA SER A 44 -10.97 11.10 -11.84
C SER A 44 -9.96 10.14 -11.21
N THR A 45 -8.68 10.46 -11.30
CA THR A 45 -7.66 9.76 -10.51
C THR A 45 -7.78 10.22 -9.06
N VAL A 46 -8.47 9.43 -8.24
CA VAL A 46 -8.38 9.57 -6.78
C VAL A 46 -6.99 9.08 -6.39
N ALA A 47 -6.01 10.00 -6.35
CA ALA A 47 -4.78 9.74 -5.64
C ALA A 47 -5.18 9.42 -4.20
N ASN A 48 -4.83 8.23 -3.71
CA ASN A 48 -5.13 7.83 -2.34
C ASN A 48 -4.46 8.85 -1.41
N THR A 49 -5.22 9.82 -0.91
CA THR A 49 -4.74 10.87 0.00
C THR A 49 -4.33 10.30 1.36
N ARG A 50 -4.63 9.02 1.60
CA ARG A 50 -4.13 8.25 2.74
C ARG A 50 -2.92 7.44 2.29
N ALA A 51 -1.72 8.00 2.46
CA ALA A 51 -0.48 7.25 2.35
C ALA A 51 -0.53 6.06 3.33
N GLY A 52 -0.47 4.83 2.78
CA GLY A 52 -0.34 3.61 3.56
C GLY A 52 1.13 3.25 3.77
N THR A 53 1.45 2.61 4.89
CA THR A 53 2.80 2.09 5.15
C THR A 53 2.91 0.65 4.66
N VAL A 54 3.89 0.36 3.80
CA VAL A 54 4.24 -1.02 3.46
C VAL A 54 4.89 -1.68 4.67
N LYS A 55 4.36 -2.84 5.08
CA LYS A 55 4.92 -3.68 6.15
C LYS A 55 5.36 -5.01 5.56
N ALA A 56 6.34 -5.64 6.20
CA ALA A 56 6.74 -7.00 5.85
C ALA A 56 5.55 -7.97 6.04
N CYS A 57 5.41 -8.94 5.13
CA CYS A 57 4.40 -9.99 5.24
C CYS A 57 4.63 -10.82 6.51
N ASP A 58 5.87 -11.24 6.72
CA ASP A 58 6.31 -12.00 7.87
C ASP A 58 7.36 -11.21 8.65
N ARG A 59 7.23 -11.22 9.97
CA ARG A 59 8.18 -10.58 10.88
C ARG A 59 8.33 -11.44 12.13
N ALA A 60 9.54 -11.93 12.35
CA ALA A 60 9.93 -12.58 13.60
C ALA A 60 10.85 -11.65 14.40
N ARG A 61 10.68 -11.62 15.71
CA ARG A 61 11.70 -11.10 16.64
C ARG A 61 12.49 -12.28 17.17
N LEU A 62 13.79 -12.10 17.37
CA LEU A 62 14.62 -13.13 18.01
C LEU A 62 14.18 -13.25 19.46
N SER A 63 13.62 -14.42 19.79
CA SER A 63 13.22 -14.79 21.15
C SER A 63 13.83 -16.16 21.46
N PRO A 64 15.07 -16.20 21.98
CA PRO A 64 15.69 -17.45 22.39
C PRO A 64 14.82 -18.20 23.41
N ASN A 65 14.77 -19.52 23.30
CA ASN A 65 14.05 -20.40 24.23
C ASN A 65 14.76 -20.51 25.60
N ALA A 66 16.05 -20.21 25.65
CA ALA A 66 16.85 -20.20 26.85
C ALA A 66 17.44 -18.81 27.09
N SER A 67 17.48 -18.40 28.36
CA SER A 67 18.17 -17.18 28.79
C SER A 67 19.66 -17.50 29.03
N GLY A 68 20.55 -16.58 28.65
CA GLY A 68 21.97 -16.76 28.84
C GLY A 68 22.78 -15.59 28.28
N GLN A 69 24.08 -15.61 28.53
CA GLN A 69 25.02 -14.66 27.91
C GLN A 69 25.27 -15.06 26.46
N VAL A 70 25.35 -14.09 25.56
CA VAL A 70 25.74 -14.31 24.16
C VAL A 70 27.25 -14.50 24.09
N THR A 71 27.70 -15.69 23.70
CA THR A 71 29.12 -16.00 23.49
C THR A 71 29.55 -15.61 22.08
N ARG A 72 28.68 -15.81 21.10
CA ARG A 72 28.97 -15.50 19.69
C ARG A 72 27.74 -15.00 18.96
N LEU A 73 27.95 -14.03 18.06
CA LEU A 73 26.96 -13.57 17.10
C LEU A 73 27.50 -13.86 15.70
N ASN A 74 26.81 -14.73 14.96
CA ASN A 74 27.31 -15.27 13.69
C ASN A 74 26.78 -14.48 12.48
N VAL A 75 26.01 -13.40 12.72
CA VAL A 75 25.41 -12.56 11.69
C VAL A 75 25.66 -11.09 11.96
N SER A 76 25.73 -10.29 10.89
CA SER A 76 25.82 -8.83 10.97
C SER A 76 24.49 -8.18 10.64
N GLU A 77 24.32 -6.92 11.04
CA GLU A 77 23.13 -6.15 10.68
C GLU A 77 22.95 -6.08 9.16
N GLY A 78 21.72 -6.29 8.70
CA GLY A 78 21.38 -6.32 7.27
C GLY A 78 21.72 -7.63 6.55
N SER A 79 22.28 -8.63 7.23
CA SER A 79 22.57 -9.93 6.63
C SER A 79 21.30 -10.67 6.21
N ARG A 80 21.35 -11.35 5.06
CA ARG A 80 20.32 -12.29 4.64
C ARG A 80 20.61 -13.65 5.28
N VAL A 81 19.58 -14.28 5.83
CA VAL A 81 19.67 -15.55 6.55
C VAL A 81 18.59 -16.51 6.04
N GLU A 82 18.84 -17.79 6.17
CA GLU A 82 17.94 -18.87 5.79
C GLU A 82 17.47 -19.67 7.01
N GLN A 83 16.48 -20.53 6.81
CA GLN A 83 15.96 -21.36 7.88
C GLN A 83 17.01 -22.39 8.30
N GLY A 84 17.31 -22.43 9.60
CA GLY A 84 18.31 -23.34 10.17
C GLY A 84 19.66 -22.70 10.42
N ASP A 85 19.90 -21.48 9.96
CA ASP A 85 21.13 -20.75 10.23
C ASP A 85 21.28 -20.48 11.74
N VAL A 86 22.46 -20.80 12.28
CA VAL A 86 22.81 -20.44 13.65
C VAL A 86 23.14 -18.95 13.67
N LEU A 87 22.21 -18.15 14.16
CA LEU A 87 22.36 -16.69 14.22
C LEU A 87 23.24 -16.24 15.40
N MET A 88 23.11 -16.92 16.53
CA MET A 88 23.82 -16.60 17.77
C MET A 88 24.01 -17.85 18.61
N GLU A 89 25.07 -17.85 19.43
CA GLU A 89 25.39 -18.89 20.38
C GLU A 89 25.37 -18.31 21.79
N LEU A 90 24.64 -18.99 22.69
CA LEU A 90 24.62 -18.67 24.11
C LEU A 90 25.70 -19.47 24.84
N TRP A 91 26.20 -18.96 25.96
CA TRP A 91 27.16 -19.67 26.81
C TRP A 91 26.62 -21.04 27.23
N HIS A 92 27.32 -22.10 26.86
CA HIS A 92 26.86 -23.48 27.03
C HIS A 92 27.90 -24.44 27.63
N GLU A 93 29.06 -23.96 28.10
CA GLU A 93 30.12 -24.83 28.65
C GLU A 93 29.65 -25.68 29.83
N ASP A 94 28.86 -25.09 30.74
CA ASP A 94 28.30 -25.80 31.89
C ASP A 94 27.25 -26.84 31.48
N LEU A 95 26.47 -26.56 30.43
CA LEU A 95 25.49 -27.49 29.89
C LEU A 95 26.17 -28.68 29.24
N ASP A 96 27.27 -28.44 28.52
CA ASP A 96 28.07 -29.51 27.92
C ASP A 96 28.72 -30.41 28.97
N ALA A 97 29.23 -29.83 30.06
CA ALA A 97 29.78 -30.58 31.17
C ALA A 97 28.72 -31.47 31.86
N GLN A 98 27.52 -30.92 32.11
CA GLN A 98 26.39 -31.66 32.67
C GLN A 98 25.93 -32.78 31.73
N LEU A 99 25.87 -32.50 30.43
CA LEU A 99 25.49 -33.49 29.43
C LEU A 99 26.50 -34.64 29.37
N LYS A 100 27.80 -34.34 29.44
CA LYS A 100 28.86 -35.35 29.51
C LYS A 100 28.70 -36.22 30.74
N LEU A 101 28.52 -35.61 31.92
CA LEU A 101 28.30 -36.35 33.17
C LEU A 101 27.08 -37.27 33.09
N ALA A 102 25.95 -36.78 32.58
CA ALA A 102 24.73 -37.56 32.43
C ALA A 102 24.91 -38.77 31.49
N ARG A 103 25.65 -38.60 30.38
CA ARG A 103 25.96 -39.69 29.45
C ARG A 103 26.79 -40.79 30.10
N GLU A 104 27.83 -40.42 30.86
CA GLU A 104 28.68 -41.40 31.55
C GLU A 104 27.90 -42.15 32.65
N GLN A 105 27.03 -41.46 33.37
CA GLN A 105 26.16 -42.08 34.37
C GLN A 105 25.19 -43.07 33.72
N ALA A 106 24.57 -42.70 32.60
CA ALA A 106 23.69 -43.59 31.84
C ALA A 106 24.44 -44.84 31.34
N ALA A 107 25.65 -44.66 30.79
CA ALA A 107 26.49 -45.77 30.35
C ALA A 107 26.85 -46.69 31.53
N SER A 108 27.29 -46.14 32.66
CA SER A 108 27.60 -46.89 33.88
C SER A 108 26.39 -47.69 34.38
N ALA A 109 25.20 -47.08 34.40
CA ALA A 109 23.96 -47.75 34.79
C ALA A 109 23.62 -48.92 33.87
N MET A 110 23.77 -48.77 32.55
CA MET A 110 23.56 -49.88 31.60
C MET A 110 24.54 -51.04 31.83
N GLN A 111 25.82 -50.75 32.11
CA GLN A 111 26.79 -51.80 32.41
C GLN A 111 26.49 -52.51 33.72
N ARG A 112 26.06 -51.77 34.75
CA ARG A 112 25.60 -52.36 36.02
C ARG A 112 24.40 -53.26 35.82
N ALA A 113 23.41 -52.84 35.04
CA ALA A 113 22.24 -53.66 34.73
C ALA A 113 22.64 -54.98 34.03
N LYS A 114 23.50 -54.90 33.01
CA LYS A 114 24.05 -56.09 32.34
C LYS A 114 24.80 -57.01 33.29
N ALA A 115 25.65 -56.44 34.15
CA ALA A 115 26.39 -57.23 35.14
C ALA A 115 25.45 -57.93 36.13
N THR A 116 24.36 -57.29 36.54
CA THR A 116 23.32 -57.90 37.39
C THR A 116 22.61 -59.04 36.68
N CYS A 117 22.25 -58.89 35.40
CA CYS A 117 21.66 -59.97 34.60
C CYS A 117 22.60 -61.19 34.48
N VAL A 118 23.87 -60.96 34.12
CA VAL A 118 24.85 -62.05 33.99
C VAL A 118 25.06 -62.76 35.33
N ARG A 119 25.13 -62.01 36.44
CA ARG A 119 25.23 -62.61 37.79
C ARG A 119 24.00 -63.46 38.12
N ALA A 120 22.80 -63.01 37.77
CA ALA A 120 21.58 -63.78 37.96
C ALA A 120 21.57 -65.07 37.12
N ASP A 121 22.04 -65.03 35.87
CA ASP A 121 22.15 -66.21 35.02
C ASP A 121 23.15 -67.24 35.56
N THR A 122 24.28 -66.80 36.11
CA THR A 122 25.30 -67.70 36.68
C THR A 122 24.93 -68.32 38.03
N ALA A 123 23.90 -67.82 38.71
CA ALA A 123 23.45 -68.32 40.02
C ALA A 123 22.41 -69.44 39.92
N ARG A 124 22.11 -69.92 38.71
CA ARG A 124 21.14 -70.97 38.39
C ARG A 124 21.84 -72.29 38.09
#